data_AF-A0A533XRS6-F1
#
_entry.id   AF-A0A533XRS6-F1
#
_cell.length_a   1.000
_cell.length_b   1.000
_cell.length_c   1.000
_cell.angle_alpha   90.00
_cell.angle_beta   90.00
_cell.angle_gamma   90.00
#
_symmetry.space_group_name_H-M   'P 1'
#
loop_
_entity.id
_entity.type
_entity.pdbx_description
1 polymer ?
#
loop_
_entity_poly.entity_id
_entity_poly.type
_entity_poly.pdbx_seq_one_letter_code
_entity_poly.pdbx_strand_id
1 'polypeptide(L)'
;MKSRDALLAKARQVLEWDAILEALADRTVSALGAQRCRALSLAETLEEASASLRETAEMVALETSGEGLPLTNFPDLRLVVERTAKGAPLLAVDCRDLSIVLGLVSEILRNLHRRRDETPTLSAVAAELDDLPHLKRSLDRCVDHEGNIRETATPELRDLLHHANALKQKIRAKLEAMLGSPRFADLLQEQYFAQRENRYVLPIKTERKSEVPGIVHDMSASGATVFIEPRELVDLNNQIKEADLAVDREVHRILQDLSQQVAAHADALRTDLDVLGRLDCLRAKASLARLLKASDPLVNAEGRIRLKQARHPLLVLSRLKTPLTQTLSPEAGARDNLLPSPGLPVARGTSCSSIATGHQQRAMGESQGEEESVVPNDLELCDPVRVLIISGPNTGGKTVTLKIAGLFALMVRAGLQLPCGPGSEMAFFTEVYADIGDAQDLTKDLSSFSAHITDMIALLREASAGALVLLDEPVTSTDPAEGAALAHALLVHLAERGFTVVATTHYNALKALAQSHPGFANASVEFNIATLAPTYRLILGMPGGSSAIDIAGRLGMDEAILDESVRLVDSRERALERLMEELQETRRKLDEDARRAADLLA
;
A
#
# COMPACT_ATOMS: atom_id res chain seq x y z
N MET A 1 16.98 -16.53 -16.05
CA MET A 1 15.58 -16.46 -15.61
C MET A 1 14.78 -17.41 -16.49
N LYS A 2 13.89 -18.25 -15.96
CA LYS A 2 13.05 -19.10 -16.83
C LYS A 2 12.18 -18.18 -17.70
N SER A 3 11.96 -18.53 -18.97
CA SER A 3 11.26 -17.67 -19.94
C SER A 3 9.85 -17.30 -19.49
N ARG A 4 9.17 -18.21 -18.76
CA ARG A 4 7.85 -17.97 -18.15
C ARG A 4 7.83 -16.84 -17.12
N ASP A 5 8.85 -16.75 -16.27
CA ASP A 5 8.91 -15.73 -15.22
C ASP A 5 9.08 -14.32 -15.83
N ALA A 6 9.78 -14.24 -16.97
CA ALA A 6 9.95 -12.99 -17.70
C ALA A 6 8.62 -12.49 -18.30
N LEU A 7 7.80 -13.40 -18.83
CA LEU A 7 6.49 -13.07 -19.40
C LEU A 7 5.50 -12.60 -18.32
N LEU A 8 5.48 -13.25 -17.14
CA LEU A 8 4.68 -12.78 -16.01
C LEU A 8 5.19 -11.43 -15.46
N ALA A 9 6.51 -11.22 -15.42
CA ALA A 9 7.08 -9.93 -15.01
C ALA A 9 6.65 -8.79 -15.96
N LYS A 10 6.69 -9.03 -17.28
CA LYS A 10 6.16 -8.08 -18.27
C LYS A 10 4.68 -7.80 -18.03
N ALA A 11 3.87 -8.84 -17.81
CA ALA A 11 2.45 -8.66 -17.51
C ALA A 11 2.21 -7.82 -16.25
N ARG A 12 2.95 -8.08 -15.16
CA ARG A 12 2.88 -7.28 -13.91
C ARG A 12 3.24 -5.81 -14.14
N GLN A 13 4.26 -5.54 -14.94
CA GLN A 13 4.68 -4.18 -15.27
C GLN A 13 3.60 -3.44 -16.04
N VAL A 14 3.11 -4.03 -17.13
CA VAL A 14 2.14 -3.41 -18.04
C VAL A 14 0.76 -3.23 -17.39
N LEU A 15 0.37 -4.15 -16.50
CA LEU A 15 -0.84 -4.05 -15.69
C LEU A 15 -0.68 -3.11 -14.49
N GLU A 16 0.52 -2.57 -14.25
CA GLU A 16 0.84 -1.70 -13.12
C GLU A 16 0.56 -2.36 -11.75
N TRP A 17 0.85 -3.66 -11.65
CA TRP A 17 0.58 -4.46 -10.46
C TRP A 17 1.24 -3.90 -9.19
N ASP A 18 2.44 -3.33 -9.31
CA ASP A 18 3.15 -2.75 -8.16
C ASP A 18 2.40 -1.58 -7.53
N ALA A 19 1.56 -0.86 -8.29
CA ALA A 19 0.70 0.18 -7.73
C ALA A 19 -0.39 -0.39 -6.81
N ILE A 20 -0.87 -1.61 -7.06
CA ILE A 20 -1.78 -2.33 -6.15
C ILE A 20 -1.04 -2.76 -4.88
N LEU A 21 0.20 -3.25 -5.02
CA LEU A 21 1.03 -3.66 -3.88
C LEU A 21 1.37 -2.48 -2.96
N GLU A 22 1.72 -1.33 -3.52
CA GLU A 22 1.94 -0.11 -2.73
C GLU A 22 0.63 0.38 -2.09
N ALA A 23 -0.51 0.29 -2.79
CA ALA A 23 -1.79 0.60 -2.17
C ALA A 23 -2.10 -0.34 -0.98
N LEU A 24 -1.72 -1.61 -1.04
CA LEU A 24 -1.82 -2.49 0.13
C LEU A 24 -0.86 -2.05 1.24
N ALA A 25 0.40 -1.80 0.92
CA ALA A 25 1.42 -1.40 1.91
C ALA A 25 1.04 -0.11 2.65
N ASP A 26 0.49 0.89 1.96
CA ASP A 26 0.00 2.15 2.54
C ASP A 26 -1.14 1.96 3.56
N ARG A 27 -1.79 0.79 3.57
CA ARG A 27 -2.92 0.46 4.46
C ARG A 27 -2.54 -0.39 5.67
N THR A 28 -1.27 -0.75 5.78
CA THR A 28 -0.73 -1.52 6.91
C THR A 28 -0.43 -0.61 8.09
N VAL A 29 -0.42 -1.17 9.30
CA VAL A 29 -0.03 -0.41 10.52
C VAL A 29 1.41 -0.66 10.94
N SER A 30 2.06 -1.67 10.38
CA SER A 30 3.43 -2.07 10.72
C SER A 30 4.34 -2.13 9.48
N ALA A 31 5.64 -1.95 9.70
CA ALA A 31 6.65 -2.16 8.65
C ALA A 31 6.67 -3.62 8.15
N LEU A 32 6.38 -4.58 9.03
CA LEU A 32 6.28 -6.01 8.70
C LEU A 32 5.12 -6.31 7.75
N GLY A 33 3.95 -5.74 8.03
CA GLY A 33 2.79 -5.77 7.13
C GLY A 33 3.12 -5.14 5.79
N ALA A 34 3.71 -3.94 5.77
CA ALA A 34 4.08 -3.24 4.54
C ALA A 34 5.04 -4.05 3.67
N GLN A 35 6.07 -4.66 4.27
CA GLN A 35 7.00 -5.53 3.56
C GLN A 35 6.28 -6.75 2.97
N ARG A 36 5.37 -7.38 3.73
CA ARG A 36 4.59 -8.53 3.25
C ARG A 36 3.65 -8.17 2.11
N CYS A 37 3.01 -7.00 2.16
CA CYS A 37 2.19 -6.49 1.05
C CYS A 37 3.00 -6.29 -0.23
N ARG A 38 4.21 -5.70 -0.14
CA ARG A 38 5.10 -5.53 -1.30
C ARG A 38 5.63 -6.85 -1.85
N ALA A 39 5.80 -7.85 -0.98
CA ALA A 39 6.30 -9.17 -1.33
C ALA A 39 5.17 -10.20 -1.58
N LEU A 40 3.94 -9.75 -1.81
CA LEU A 40 2.78 -10.64 -1.94
C LEU A 40 2.98 -11.63 -3.09
N SER A 41 2.96 -12.92 -2.75
CA SER A 41 3.09 -14.01 -3.71
C SER A 41 1.79 -14.25 -4.46
N LEU A 42 1.90 -14.61 -5.74
CA LEU A 42 0.76 -15.04 -6.55
C LEU A 42 0.62 -16.56 -6.43
N ALA A 43 -0.52 -17.04 -5.93
CA ALA A 43 -0.83 -18.46 -5.83
C ALA A 43 -0.59 -19.22 -7.15
N GLU A 44 -0.14 -20.46 -7.06
CA GLU A 44 0.09 -21.33 -8.22
C GLU A 44 -1.09 -22.28 -8.48
N THR A 45 -1.90 -22.52 -7.45
CA THR A 45 -3.09 -23.40 -7.51
C THR A 45 -4.38 -22.67 -7.16
N LEU A 46 -5.50 -23.20 -7.65
CA LEU A 46 -6.84 -22.68 -7.35
C LEU A 46 -7.15 -22.80 -5.86
N GLU A 47 -6.72 -23.88 -5.22
CA GLU A 47 -6.93 -24.16 -3.80
C GLU A 47 -6.24 -23.11 -2.92
N GLU A 48 -4.99 -22.75 -3.23
CA GLU A 48 -4.24 -21.68 -2.55
C GLU A 48 -4.93 -20.32 -2.70
N ALA A 49 -5.32 -19.95 -3.93
CA ALA A 49 -6.01 -18.70 -4.19
C ALA A 49 -7.34 -18.63 -3.43
N SER A 50 -8.12 -19.71 -3.45
CA SER A 50 -9.40 -19.82 -2.76
C SER A 50 -9.25 -19.79 -1.24
N ALA A 51 -8.19 -20.38 -0.69
CA ALA A 51 -7.86 -20.25 0.73
C ALA A 51 -7.53 -18.79 1.10
N SER A 52 -6.70 -18.12 0.30
CA SER A 52 -6.32 -16.72 0.56
C SER A 52 -7.49 -15.74 0.40
N LEU A 53 -8.41 -15.99 -0.54
CA LEU A 53 -9.66 -15.24 -0.67
C LEU A 53 -10.58 -15.42 0.54
N ARG A 54 -10.72 -16.65 1.07
CA ARG A 54 -11.50 -16.91 2.29
C ARG A 54 -10.95 -16.17 3.50
N GLU A 55 -9.63 -16.18 3.70
CA GLU A 55 -8.97 -15.40 4.76
C GLU A 55 -9.27 -13.90 4.63
N THR A 56 -9.26 -13.40 3.40
CA THR A 56 -9.56 -11.99 3.11
C THR A 56 -11.04 -11.68 3.33
N ALA A 57 -11.95 -12.57 2.94
CA ALA A 57 -13.39 -12.43 3.13
C ALA A 57 -13.78 -12.41 4.61
N GLU A 58 -13.22 -13.32 5.42
CA GLU A 58 -13.40 -13.29 6.88
C GLU A 58 -12.89 -11.99 7.49
N MET A 59 -11.72 -11.50 7.08
CA MET A 59 -11.18 -10.23 7.57
C MET A 59 -12.05 -9.04 7.17
N VAL A 60 -12.61 -9.02 5.95
CA VAL A 60 -13.57 -7.99 5.52
C VAL A 60 -14.82 -8.02 6.38
N ALA A 61 -15.37 -9.20 6.66
CA ALA A 61 -16.54 -9.36 7.52
C ALA A 61 -16.25 -8.89 8.95
N LEU A 62 -15.10 -9.27 9.51
CA LEU A 62 -14.66 -8.87 10.85
C LEU A 62 -14.53 -7.34 10.97
N GLU A 63 -13.85 -6.69 10.04
CA GLU A 63 -13.66 -5.23 10.04
C GLU A 63 -14.97 -4.46 9.81
N THR A 64 -15.95 -5.07 9.14
CA THR A 64 -17.27 -4.46 8.89
C THR A 64 -18.21 -4.60 10.08
N SER A 65 -18.00 -5.59 10.96
CA SER A 65 -18.82 -5.82 12.16
C SER A 65 -18.74 -4.73 13.24
N GLY A 66 -17.83 -3.75 13.09
CA GLY A 66 -17.63 -2.62 14.01
C GLY A 66 -16.59 -2.85 15.10
N GLU A 67 -16.23 -4.11 15.37
CA GLU A 67 -15.14 -4.52 16.27
C GLU A 67 -14.11 -5.29 15.44
N GLY A 68 -13.19 -4.56 14.80
CA GLY A 68 -12.13 -5.14 13.98
C GLY A 68 -11.04 -5.87 14.77
N LEU A 69 -10.00 -6.34 14.08
CA LEU A 69 -8.87 -6.98 14.73
C LEU A 69 -8.11 -5.91 15.57
N PRO A 70 -7.78 -6.16 16.85
CA PRO A 70 -7.10 -5.18 17.70
C PRO A 70 -5.60 -5.11 17.33
N LEU A 71 -5.31 -4.67 16.10
CA LEU A 71 -3.97 -4.58 15.54
C LEU A 71 -3.55 -3.11 15.48
N THR A 72 -2.67 -2.72 16.39
CA THR A 72 -2.04 -1.39 16.43
C THR A 72 -0.64 -1.45 15.83
N ASN A 73 0.02 -0.30 15.65
CA ASN A 73 1.41 -0.29 15.15
C ASN A 73 2.34 -1.02 16.13
N PHE A 74 3.21 -1.88 15.62
CA PHE A 74 4.21 -2.62 16.38
C PHE A 74 5.58 -2.60 15.68
N PRO A 75 6.68 -2.61 16.45
CA PRO A 75 8.04 -2.56 15.90
C PRO A 75 8.46 -3.87 15.23
N ASP A 76 9.33 -3.79 14.22
CA ASP A 76 10.00 -4.97 13.64
C ASP A 76 11.18 -5.38 14.53
N LEU A 77 11.00 -6.48 15.27
CA LEU A 77 11.97 -7.00 16.21
C LEU A 77 12.73 -8.23 15.70
N ARG A 78 12.60 -8.61 14.41
CA ARG A 78 13.23 -9.83 13.89
C ARG A 78 14.74 -9.82 14.08
N LEU A 79 15.40 -8.68 13.81
CA LEU A 79 16.84 -8.53 14.00
C LEU A 79 17.23 -8.57 15.48
N VAL A 80 16.39 -8.02 16.36
CA VAL A 80 16.60 -8.02 17.83
C VAL A 80 16.51 -9.45 18.36
N VAL A 81 15.49 -10.21 17.96
CA VAL A 81 15.35 -11.61 18.36
C VAL A 81 16.50 -12.45 17.81
N GLU A 82 16.91 -12.25 16.55
CA GLU A 82 18.01 -13.00 15.93
C GLU A 82 19.36 -12.74 16.62
N ARG A 83 19.70 -11.48 16.92
CA ARG A 83 20.97 -11.17 17.61
C ARG A 83 20.96 -11.74 19.04
N THR A 84 19.83 -11.68 19.73
CA THR A 84 19.71 -12.17 21.11
C THR A 84 19.78 -13.68 21.18
N ALA A 85 19.21 -14.40 20.21
CA ALA A 85 19.40 -15.84 20.05
C ALA A 85 20.88 -16.23 19.88
N LYS A 86 21.70 -15.34 19.28
CA LYS A 86 23.17 -15.52 19.15
C LYS A 86 23.96 -15.05 20.38
N GLY A 87 23.28 -14.67 21.47
CA GLY A 87 23.89 -14.27 22.73
C GLY A 87 24.13 -12.77 22.90
N ALA A 88 23.63 -11.92 22.00
CA ALA A 88 23.71 -10.47 22.18
C ALA A 88 22.75 -9.99 23.30
N PRO A 89 23.18 -9.09 24.20
CA PRO A 89 22.32 -8.56 25.24
C PRO A 89 21.24 -7.64 24.65
N LEU A 90 20.05 -7.68 25.26
CA LEU A 90 18.96 -6.75 25.00
C LEU A 90 19.21 -5.40 25.66
N LEU A 91 18.70 -4.35 25.01
CA LEU A 91 18.54 -3.04 25.60
C LEU A 91 17.18 -2.95 26.31
N ALA A 92 17.03 -2.03 27.26
CA ALA A 92 15.76 -1.83 27.95
C ALA A 92 14.61 -1.43 26.99
N VAL A 93 14.92 -0.67 25.94
CA VAL A 93 13.96 -0.35 24.87
C VAL A 93 13.51 -1.58 24.09
N ASP A 94 14.39 -2.54 23.84
CA ASP A 94 14.03 -3.79 23.15
C ASP A 94 13.06 -4.62 24.00
N CYS A 95 13.30 -4.67 25.31
CA CYS A 95 12.43 -5.37 26.26
C CYS A 95 11.02 -4.77 26.32
N ARG A 96 10.91 -3.43 26.29
CA ARG A 96 9.62 -2.73 26.18
C ARG A 96 8.91 -3.13 24.89
N ASP A 97 9.62 -3.07 23.77
CA ASP A 97 9.06 -3.35 22.45
C ASP A 97 8.58 -4.82 22.33
N LEU A 98 9.34 -5.77 22.90
CA LEU A 98 8.92 -7.16 23.02
C LEU A 98 7.64 -7.30 23.88
N SER A 99 7.52 -6.55 24.96
CA SER A 99 6.30 -6.59 25.78
C SER A 99 5.07 -6.03 25.05
N ILE A 100 5.25 -4.99 24.23
CA ILE A 100 4.19 -4.45 23.36
C ILE A 100 3.72 -5.53 22.37
N VAL A 101 4.66 -6.20 21.69
CA VAL A 101 4.37 -7.28 20.74
C VAL A 101 3.62 -8.43 21.43
N LEU A 102 4.11 -8.93 22.57
CA LEU A 102 3.44 -10.00 23.31
C LEU A 102 2.06 -9.59 23.82
N GLY A 103 1.88 -8.32 24.23
CA GLY A 103 0.58 -7.79 24.61
C GLY A 103 -0.43 -7.81 23.46
N LEU A 104 0.04 -7.43 22.27
CA LEU A 104 -0.74 -7.47 21.04
C LEU A 104 -1.15 -8.90 20.67
N VAL A 105 -0.22 -9.86 20.76
CA VAL A 105 -0.49 -11.29 20.54
C VAL A 105 -1.57 -11.79 21.50
N SER A 106 -1.45 -11.51 22.80
CA SER A 106 -2.48 -11.90 23.78
C SER A 106 -3.85 -11.28 23.46
N GLU A 107 -3.89 -10.04 22.98
CA GLU A 107 -5.14 -9.35 22.67
C GLU A 107 -5.83 -9.93 21.43
N ILE A 108 -5.06 -10.20 20.38
CA ILE A 108 -5.52 -10.86 19.15
C ILE A 108 -6.07 -12.24 19.46
N LEU A 109 -5.32 -13.07 20.20
CA LEU A 109 -5.76 -14.41 20.59
C LEU A 109 -7.07 -14.36 21.38
N ARG A 110 -7.21 -13.44 22.34
CA ARG A 110 -8.46 -13.26 23.08
C ARG A 110 -9.63 -12.82 22.18
N ASN A 111 -9.39 -11.92 21.23
CA ASN A 111 -10.41 -11.42 20.32
C ASN A 111 -10.91 -12.53 19.39
N LEU A 112 -10.01 -13.23 18.71
CA LEU A 112 -10.34 -14.30 17.78
C LEU A 112 -10.94 -15.53 18.49
N HIS A 113 -10.48 -15.85 19.71
CA HIS A 113 -11.06 -16.94 20.48
C HIS A 113 -12.55 -16.72 20.80
N ARG A 114 -12.95 -15.47 21.10
CA ARG A 114 -14.36 -15.13 21.36
C ARG A 114 -15.25 -15.26 20.12
N ARG A 115 -14.65 -15.22 18.93
CA ARG A 115 -15.33 -15.18 17.62
C ARG A 115 -14.96 -16.35 16.72
N ARG A 116 -14.48 -17.43 17.33
CA ARG A 116 -13.90 -18.57 16.62
C ARG A 116 -14.84 -19.16 15.55
N ASP A 117 -16.14 -19.16 15.83
CA ASP A 117 -17.16 -19.68 14.92
C ASP A 117 -17.44 -18.75 13.73
N GLU A 118 -17.22 -17.44 13.90
CA GLU A 118 -17.38 -16.42 12.85
C GLU A 118 -16.10 -16.25 12.01
N THR A 119 -14.93 -16.53 12.60
CA THR A 119 -13.62 -16.35 11.96
C THR A 119 -12.75 -17.62 12.02
N PRO A 120 -13.20 -18.76 11.45
CA PRO A 120 -12.47 -20.02 11.55
C PRO A 120 -11.13 -19.99 10.80
N THR A 121 -11.02 -19.35 9.63
CA THR A 121 -9.74 -19.25 8.92
C THR A 121 -8.77 -18.31 9.63
N LEU A 122 -9.23 -17.15 10.11
CA LEU A 122 -8.36 -16.24 10.88
C LEU A 122 -7.90 -16.87 12.20
N SER A 123 -8.77 -17.66 12.85
CA SER A 123 -8.40 -18.42 14.04
C SER A 123 -7.35 -19.49 13.74
N ALA A 124 -7.41 -20.11 12.55
CA ALA A 124 -6.37 -21.05 12.12
C ALA A 124 -5.03 -20.35 11.87
N VAL A 125 -5.04 -19.15 11.28
CA VAL A 125 -3.83 -18.32 11.12
C VAL A 125 -3.24 -17.93 12.49
N ALA A 126 -4.09 -17.52 13.42
CA ALA A 126 -3.67 -17.11 14.76
C ALA A 126 -3.29 -18.29 15.67
N ALA A 127 -3.58 -19.54 15.30
CA ALA A 127 -3.23 -20.72 16.10
C ALA A 127 -1.71 -20.95 16.20
N GLU A 128 -0.92 -20.33 15.31
CA GLU A 128 0.54 -20.34 15.34
C GLU A 128 1.13 -19.36 16.36
N LEU A 129 0.33 -18.44 16.91
CA LEU A 129 0.77 -17.46 17.89
C LEU A 129 0.96 -18.08 19.29
N ASP A 130 2.00 -17.64 20.00
CA ASP A 130 2.25 -17.96 21.40
C ASP A 130 2.29 -16.68 22.24
N ASP A 131 1.42 -16.55 23.24
CA ASP A 131 1.35 -15.34 24.07
C ASP A 131 2.42 -15.25 25.16
N LEU A 132 3.23 -16.31 25.33
CA LEU A 132 4.40 -16.39 26.21
C LEU A 132 4.21 -15.63 27.54
N PRO A 133 3.18 -15.97 28.35
CA PRO A 133 2.70 -15.11 29.44
C PRO A 133 3.69 -15.01 30.59
N HIS A 134 4.62 -15.97 30.70
CA HIS A 134 5.72 -15.90 31.67
C HIS A 134 6.78 -14.89 31.23
N LEU A 135 7.21 -14.93 29.97
CA LEU A 135 8.16 -13.98 29.41
C LEU A 135 7.60 -12.55 29.45
N LYS A 136 6.34 -12.37 29.04
CA LYS A 136 5.67 -11.07 29.11
C LYS A 136 5.68 -10.48 30.52
N ARG A 137 5.32 -11.28 31.53
CA ARG A 137 5.34 -10.84 32.93
C ARG A 137 6.75 -10.50 33.42
N SER A 138 7.77 -11.25 33.01
CA SER A 138 9.17 -10.93 33.32
C SER A 138 9.56 -9.56 32.74
N LEU A 139 9.21 -9.29 31.48
CA LEU A 139 9.48 -8.02 30.80
C LEU A 139 8.74 -6.85 31.50
N ASP A 140 7.43 -6.98 31.71
CA ASP A 140 6.59 -5.93 32.34
C ASP A 140 7.02 -5.59 33.77
N ARG A 141 7.52 -6.57 34.52
CA ARG A 141 8.03 -6.37 35.88
C ARG A 141 9.34 -5.57 35.88
N CYS A 142 10.18 -5.77 34.87
CA CYS A 142 11.52 -5.19 34.82
C CYS A 142 11.58 -3.84 34.08
N VAL A 143 10.72 -3.62 33.09
CA VAL A 143 10.77 -2.44 32.22
C VAL A 143 9.44 -1.70 32.24
N ASP A 144 9.50 -0.38 32.17
CA ASP A 144 8.31 0.47 32.07
C ASP A 144 7.91 0.79 30.60
N HIS A 145 6.88 1.61 30.45
CA HIS A 145 6.34 2.01 29.15
C HIS A 145 7.25 2.96 28.36
N GLU A 146 8.23 3.60 29.01
CA GLU A 146 9.20 4.48 28.35
C GLU A 146 10.42 3.70 27.87
N GLY A 147 10.68 2.51 28.43
CA GLY A 147 11.85 1.69 28.14
C GLY A 147 12.95 1.85 29.17
N ASN A 148 12.62 2.31 30.37
CA ASN A 148 13.54 2.37 31.51
C ASN A 148 13.37 1.13 32.40
N ILE A 149 14.46 0.75 33.08
CA ILE A 149 14.41 -0.32 34.08
C ILE A 149 13.70 0.20 35.32
N ARG A 150 12.66 -0.51 35.76
CA ARG A 150 11.90 -0.16 36.97
C ARG A 150 12.78 -0.34 38.20
N GLU A 151 12.66 0.58 39.16
CA GLU A 151 13.32 0.44 40.48
C GLU A 151 12.86 -0.83 41.22
N THR A 152 11.66 -1.33 40.87
CA THR A 152 11.08 -2.55 41.44
C THR A 152 11.43 -3.83 40.69
N ALA A 153 12.30 -3.78 39.67
CA ALA A 153 12.64 -4.94 38.85
C ALA A 153 13.19 -6.11 39.69
N THR A 154 14.11 -5.81 40.61
CA THR A 154 14.63 -6.74 41.62
C THR A 154 14.71 -6.04 42.99
N PRO A 155 14.57 -6.77 44.11
CA PRO A 155 14.84 -6.23 45.45
C PRO A 155 16.25 -5.65 45.56
N GLU A 156 17.24 -6.34 44.99
CA GLU A 156 18.64 -5.94 45.00
C GLU A 156 18.87 -4.61 44.28
N LEU A 157 18.27 -4.40 43.11
CA LEU A 157 18.36 -3.13 42.39
C LEU A 157 17.74 -1.99 43.20
N ARG A 158 16.60 -2.25 43.85
CA ARG A 158 15.93 -1.25 44.70
C ARG A 158 16.82 -0.81 45.85
N ASP A 159 17.44 -1.76 46.55
CA ASP A 159 18.33 -1.48 47.67
C ASP A 159 19.58 -0.71 47.22
N LEU A 160 20.16 -1.07 46.06
CA LEU A 160 21.29 -0.37 45.47
C LEU A 160 20.93 1.07 45.06
N LEU A 161 19.76 1.29 44.46
CA LEU A 161 19.27 2.62 44.10
C LEU A 161 19.01 3.48 45.34
N HIS A 162 18.38 2.92 46.38
CA HIS A 162 18.19 3.62 47.65
C HIS A 162 19.53 3.99 48.29
N HIS A 163 20.51 3.08 48.27
CA HIS A 163 21.85 3.34 48.78
C HIS A 163 22.56 4.47 48.01
N ALA A 164 22.55 4.40 46.67
CA ALA A 164 23.13 5.43 45.80
C ALA A 164 22.47 6.80 46.03
N ASN A 165 21.14 6.84 46.13
CA ASN A 165 20.38 8.06 46.39
C ASN A 165 20.66 8.62 47.79
N ALA A 166 20.79 7.77 48.82
CA ALA A 166 21.15 8.20 50.17
C ALA A 166 22.56 8.80 50.22
N LEU A 167 23.53 8.24 49.49
CA LEU A 167 24.87 8.82 49.37
C LEU A 167 24.85 10.15 48.61
N LYS A 168 24.08 10.25 47.52
CA LYS A 168 23.88 11.50 46.77
C LYS A 168 23.22 12.59 47.62
N GLN A 169 22.28 12.25 48.50
CA GLN A 169 21.71 13.19 49.46
C GLN A 169 22.73 13.64 50.52
N LYS A 170 23.53 12.70 51.05
CA LYS A 170 24.59 13.01 52.03
C LYS A 170 25.66 13.96 51.46
N ILE A 171 26.12 13.74 50.22
CA ILE A 171 27.12 14.63 49.61
C ILE A 171 26.55 16.01 49.31
N ARG A 172 25.29 16.11 48.89
CA ARG A 172 24.59 17.38 48.66
C ARG A 172 24.47 18.18 49.96
N ALA A 173 24.03 17.56 51.05
CA ALA A 173 23.97 18.22 52.36
C ALA A 173 25.34 18.72 52.82
N LYS A 174 26.41 17.96 52.55
CA LYS A 174 27.79 18.34 52.89
C LYS A 174 28.29 19.50 52.01
N LEU A 175 27.98 19.50 50.72
CA LEU A 175 28.28 20.59 49.79
C LEU A 175 27.55 21.87 50.19
N GLU A 176 26.26 21.79 50.52
CA GLU A 176 25.47 22.94 51.00
C GLU A 176 26.06 23.53 52.29
N ALA A 177 26.46 22.68 53.24
CA ALA A 177 27.15 23.12 54.46
C ALA A 177 28.51 23.79 54.17
N MET A 178 29.27 23.29 53.19
CA MET A 178 30.52 23.92 52.75
C MET A 178 30.29 25.28 52.09
N LEU A 179 29.33 25.36 51.15
CA LEU A 179 28.95 26.59 50.45
C LEU A 179 28.47 27.68 51.42
N GLY A 180 27.74 27.30 52.48
CA GLY A 180 27.27 28.22 53.52
C GLY A 180 28.32 28.61 54.55
N SER A 181 29.52 28.00 54.51
CA SER A 181 30.58 28.31 55.48
C SER A 181 31.38 29.56 55.07
N PRO A 182 31.74 30.45 56.03
CA PRO A 182 32.52 31.65 55.74
C PRO A 182 33.89 31.35 55.10
N ARG A 183 34.44 30.16 55.38
CA ARG A 183 35.73 29.70 54.86
C ARG A 183 35.73 29.56 53.33
N PHE A 184 34.65 29.04 52.75
CA PHE A 184 34.59 28.79 51.30
C PHE A 184 34.01 29.96 50.51
N ALA A 185 33.31 30.90 51.17
CA ALA A 185 32.72 32.07 50.52
C ALA A 185 33.73 32.93 49.73
N ASP A 186 34.94 33.13 50.28
CA ASP A 186 36.00 33.92 49.62
C ASP A 186 36.83 33.13 48.58
N LEU A 187 36.81 31.78 48.69
CA LEU A 187 37.59 30.86 47.85
C LEU A 187 36.88 30.50 46.54
N LEU A 188 35.55 30.49 46.56
CA LEU A 188 34.71 30.13 45.43
C LEU A 188 34.66 31.27 44.41
N GLN A 189 34.65 30.92 43.12
CA GLN A 189 34.36 31.89 42.06
C GLN A 189 32.86 32.23 42.06
N GLU A 190 32.01 31.20 42.20
CA GLU A 190 30.55 31.31 42.26
C GLU A 190 29.99 30.33 43.31
N GLN A 191 28.89 30.68 43.97
CA GLN A 191 28.31 29.92 45.08
C GLN A 191 27.39 28.78 44.59
N TYR A 192 27.94 27.86 43.82
CA TYR A 192 27.26 26.63 43.42
C TYR A 192 28.25 25.47 43.42
N PHE A 193 27.74 24.25 43.48
CA PHE A 193 28.53 23.04 43.25
C PHE A 193 28.28 22.54 41.82
N ALA A 194 29.31 21.97 41.20
CA ALA A 194 29.22 21.41 39.86
C ALA A 194 29.45 19.89 39.88
N GLN A 195 29.11 19.22 38.79
CA GLN A 195 29.49 17.82 38.56
C GLN A 195 30.44 17.78 37.36
N ARG A 196 31.67 17.26 37.54
CA ARG A 196 32.69 17.06 36.51
C ARG A 196 33.07 15.59 36.49
N GLU A 197 33.04 14.96 35.31
CA GLU A 197 33.31 13.51 35.16
C GLU A 197 32.50 12.64 36.15
N ASN A 198 31.21 12.98 36.36
CA ASN A 198 30.32 12.40 37.35
C ASN A 198 30.73 12.56 38.83
N ARG A 199 31.74 13.37 39.16
CA ARG A 199 32.14 13.70 40.54
C ARG A 199 31.65 15.07 40.95
N TYR A 200 31.21 15.20 42.21
CA TYR A 200 30.83 16.50 42.75
C TYR A 200 32.08 17.31 43.12
N VAL A 201 32.13 18.55 42.64
CA VAL A 201 33.28 19.45 42.73
C VAL A 201 32.84 20.88 43.05
N LEU A 202 33.76 21.66 43.60
CA LEU A 202 33.57 23.08 43.89
C LEU A 202 34.39 23.96 42.91
N PRO A 203 33.80 25.04 42.37
CA PRO A 203 34.50 25.98 41.49
C PRO A 203 35.37 26.97 42.31
N ILE A 204 36.67 26.70 42.40
CA ILE A 204 37.63 27.51 43.17
C ILE A 204 38.36 28.49 42.25
N LYS A 205 38.62 29.71 42.74
CA LYS A 205 39.45 30.70 42.03
C LYS A 205 40.86 30.16 41.80
N THR A 206 41.38 30.25 40.57
CA THR A 206 42.70 29.70 40.22
C THR A 206 43.82 30.21 41.13
N GLU A 207 43.75 31.48 41.54
CA GLU A 207 44.70 32.14 42.44
C GLU A 207 44.77 31.51 43.84
N ARG A 208 43.65 30.92 44.30
CA ARG A 208 43.46 30.39 45.66
C ARG A 208 43.43 28.85 45.69
N LYS A 209 43.78 28.18 44.57
CA LYS A 209 43.66 26.72 44.44
C LYS A 209 44.46 25.93 45.48
N SER A 210 45.60 26.47 45.94
CA SER A 210 46.47 25.83 46.94
C SER A 210 45.90 25.83 48.35
N GLU A 211 44.88 26.63 48.64
CA GLU A 211 44.25 26.73 49.97
C GLU A 211 43.20 25.64 50.20
N VAL A 212 42.72 25.00 49.14
CA VAL A 212 41.75 23.90 49.22
C VAL A 212 42.46 22.58 48.95
N PRO A 213 42.76 21.77 49.99
CA PRO A 213 43.33 20.45 49.78
C PRO A 213 42.30 19.55 49.09
N GLY A 214 42.63 19.08 47.89
CA GLY A 214 41.71 18.32 47.05
C GLY A 214 42.34 17.87 45.73
N ILE A 215 41.53 17.22 44.91
CA ILE A 215 41.90 16.72 43.58
C ILE A 215 41.30 17.65 42.52
N VAL A 216 42.12 18.10 41.57
CA VAL A 216 41.65 18.90 40.43
C VAL A 216 41.08 17.97 39.36
N HIS A 217 39.83 18.20 38.96
CA HIS A 217 39.17 17.42 37.90
C HIS A 217 39.10 18.13 36.57
N ASP A 218 38.95 19.46 36.58
CA ASP A 218 38.77 20.24 35.36
C ASP A 218 39.15 21.72 35.59
N MET A 219 39.31 22.48 34.50
CA MET A 219 39.60 23.91 34.52
C MET A 219 38.72 24.64 33.48
N SER A 220 38.23 25.83 33.82
CA SER A 220 37.42 26.61 32.89
C SER A 220 38.21 27.03 31.65
N ALA A 221 37.51 27.25 30.53
CA ALA A 221 38.12 27.68 29.27
C ALA A 221 38.89 29.01 29.39
N SER A 222 38.49 29.89 30.31
CA SER A 222 39.21 31.14 30.63
C SER A 222 40.40 30.96 31.56
N GLY A 223 40.58 29.77 32.15
CA GLY A 223 41.61 29.47 33.14
C GLY A 223 41.37 30.12 34.52
N ALA A 224 40.28 30.87 34.70
CA ALA A 224 39.99 31.62 35.91
C ALA A 224 39.41 30.77 37.06
N THR A 225 38.90 29.57 36.76
CA THR A 225 38.25 28.69 37.72
C THR A 225 38.78 27.27 37.60
N VAL A 226 39.13 26.67 38.73
CA VAL A 226 39.56 25.28 38.85
C VAL A 226 38.49 24.50 39.60
N PHE A 227 38.01 23.40 39.02
CA PHE A 227 37.02 22.52 39.64
C PHE A 227 37.74 21.51 40.53
N ILE A 228 37.63 21.69 41.84
CA ILE A 228 38.34 20.89 42.85
C ILE A 228 37.35 20.01 43.61
N GLU A 229 37.67 18.73 43.75
CA GLU A 229 37.08 17.80 44.72
C GLU A 229 37.82 17.94 46.06
N PRO A 230 37.23 18.60 47.08
CA PRO A 230 37.87 18.75 48.38
C PRO A 230 38.09 17.38 49.04
N ARG A 231 39.17 17.25 49.82
CA ARG A 231 39.54 15.99 50.51
C ARG A 231 38.39 15.38 51.32
N GLU A 232 37.53 16.23 51.89
CA GLU A 232 36.36 15.83 52.67
C GLU A 232 35.24 15.18 51.84
N LEU A 233 35.23 15.37 50.52
CA LEU A 233 34.25 14.79 49.61
C LEU A 233 34.77 13.54 48.89
N VAL A 234 36.09 13.32 48.87
CA VAL A 234 36.74 12.21 48.13
C VAL A 234 36.11 10.85 48.46
N ASP A 235 35.97 10.54 49.76
CA ASP A 235 35.40 9.25 50.18
C ASP A 235 33.93 9.10 49.77
N LEU A 236 33.14 10.18 49.86
CA LEU A 236 31.72 10.16 49.49
C LEU A 236 31.53 10.05 47.97
N ASN A 237 32.33 10.76 47.17
CA ASN A 237 32.30 10.65 45.71
C ASN A 237 32.73 9.25 45.25
N ASN A 238 33.76 8.67 45.88
CA ASN A 238 34.17 7.29 45.58
C ASN A 238 33.07 6.29 45.93
N GLN A 239 32.42 6.42 47.10
CA GLN A 239 31.27 5.59 47.47
C GLN A 239 30.09 5.75 46.51
N ILE A 240 29.76 6.97 46.07
CA ILE A 240 28.72 7.21 45.05
C ILE A 240 29.10 6.51 43.76
N LYS A 241 30.35 6.63 43.31
CA LYS A 241 30.80 5.99 42.08
C LYS A 241 30.73 4.46 42.17
N GLU A 242 31.13 3.88 43.31
CA GLU A 242 31.00 2.44 43.57
C GLU A 242 29.54 1.98 43.59
N ALA A 243 28.64 2.76 44.21
CA ALA A 243 27.21 2.48 44.26
C ALA A 243 26.57 2.57 42.86
N ASP A 244 26.87 3.61 42.09
CA ASP A 244 26.41 3.76 40.70
C ASP A 244 26.91 2.60 39.83
N LEU A 245 28.19 2.19 39.97
CA LEU A 245 28.73 1.01 39.27
C LEU A 245 28.09 -0.31 39.72
N ALA A 246 27.61 -0.42 40.97
CA ALA A 246 26.87 -1.57 41.43
C ALA A 246 25.46 -1.61 40.83
N VAL A 247 24.77 -0.47 40.75
CA VAL A 247 23.50 -0.31 40.04
C VAL A 247 23.64 -0.72 38.57
N ASP A 248 24.66 -0.19 37.87
CA ASP A 248 24.90 -0.52 36.47
C ASP A 248 25.12 -2.02 36.28
N ARG A 249 25.92 -2.67 37.13
CA ARG A 249 26.15 -4.12 37.09
C ARG A 249 24.86 -4.92 37.29
N GLU A 250 24.02 -4.49 38.23
CA GLU A 250 22.74 -5.15 38.49
C GLU A 250 21.77 -4.98 37.30
N VAL A 251 21.71 -3.79 36.70
CA VAL A 251 20.94 -3.54 35.46
C VAL A 251 21.41 -4.45 34.32
N HIS A 252 22.73 -4.56 34.11
CA HIS A 252 23.29 -5.45 33.08
C HIS A 252 22.94 -6.92 33.36
N ARG A 253 22.98 -7.35 34.63
CA ARG A 253 22.58 -8.70 35.04
C ARG A 253 21.10 -8.98 34.73
N ILE A 254 20.21 -8.03 35.05
CA ILE A 254 18.77 -8.12 34.74
C ILE A 254 18.55 -8.23 33.23
N LEU A 255 19.20 -7.38 32.44
CA LEU A 255 19.09 -7.42 30.98
C LEU A 255 19.64 -8.73 30.40
N GLN A 256 20.73 -9.26 30.96
CA GLN A 256 21.29 -10.55 30.55
C GLN A 256 20.33 -11.71 30.85
N ASP A 257 19.68 -11.72 32.02
CA ASP A 257 18.67 -12.72 32.37
C ASP A 257 17.46 -12.66 31.42
N LEU A 258 16.93 -11.45 31.16
CA LEU A 258 15.85 -11.26 30.18
C LEU A 258 16.28 -11.71 28.78
N SER A 259 17.52 -11.41 28.38
CA SER A 259 18.08 -11.83 27.09
C SER A 259 18.12 -13.36 26.96
N GLN A 260 18.46 -14.08 28.02
CA GLN A 260 18.43 -15.55 28.03
C GLN A 260 17.01 -16.09 27.91
N GLN A 261 16.04 -15.49 28.60
CA GLN A 261 14.63 -15.87 28.47
C GLN A 261 14.12 -15.63 27.04
N VAL A 262 14.44 -14.48 26.43
CA VAL A 262 14.07 -14.18 25.03
C VAL A 262 14.76 -15.14 24.06
N ALA A 263 16.05 -15.44 24.25
CA ALA A 263 16.77 -16.40 23.41
C ALA A 263 16.16 -17.81 23.46
N ALA A 264 15.68 -18.25 24.63
CA ALA A 264 15.01 -19.54 24.80
C ALA A 264 13.67 -19.64 24.05
N HIS A 265 13.03 -18.49 23.77
CA HIS A 265 11.75 -18.40 23.05
C HIS A 265 11.88 -17.74 21.66
N ALA A 266 13.10 -17.68 21.11
CA ALA A 266 13.36 -16.94 19.88
C ALA A 266 12.56 -17.46 18.67
N ASP A 267 12.39 -18.77 18.54
CA ASP A 267 11.61 -19.36 17.44
C ASP A 267 10.13 -18.97 17.51
N ALA A 268 9.53 -19.06 18.71
CA ALA A 268 8.14 -18.63 18.94
C ALA A 268 7.96 -17.14 18.63
N LEU A 269 8.85 -16.28 19.11
CA LEU A 269 8.80 -14.83 18.83
C LEU A 269 8.96 -14.50 17.34
N ARG A 270 9.76 -15.28 16.60
CA ARG A 270 9.87 -15.12 15.13
C ARG A 270 8.57 -15.49 14.45
N THR A 271 7.97 -16.62 14.82
CA THR A 271 6.65 -17.03 14.33
C THR A 271 5.59 -15.97 14.65
N ASP A 272 5.58 -15.44 15.88
CA ASP A 272 4.64 -14.38 16.27
C ASP A 272 4.76 -13.14 15.38
N LEU A 273 5.97 -12.63 15.17
CA LEU A 273 6.21 -11.47 14.29
C LEU A 273 5.78 -11.75 12.84
N ASP A 274 6.01 -12.97 12.36
CA ASP A 274 5.61 -13.38 11.02
C ASP A 274 4.08 -13.47 10.86
N VAL A 275 3.39 -14.05 11.84
CA VAL A 275 1.93 -14.15 11.87
C VAL A 275 1.30 -12.77 12.07
N LEU A 276 1.84 -11.91 12.94
CA LEU A 276 1.39 -10.53 13.10
C LEU A 276 1.51 -9.75 11.78
N GLY A 277 2.63 -9.90 11.07
CA GLY A 277 2.79 -9.30 9.75
C GLY A 277 1.79 -9.84 8.73
N ARG A 278 1.45 -11.13 8.79
CA ARG A 278 0.41 -11.75 7.93
C ARG A 278 -0.98 -11.21 8.26
N LEU A 279 -1.33 -11.08 9.54
CA LEU A 279 -2.60 -10.50 9.98
C LEU A 279 -2.73 -9.03 9.57
N ASP A 280 -1.64 -8.25 9.65
CA ASP A 280 -1.62 -6.87 9.14
C ASP A 280 -1.84 -6.82 7.62
N CYS A 281 -1.21 -7.72 6.88
CA CYS A 281 -1.43 -7.86 5.44
C CYS A 281 -2.90 -8.20 5.12
N LEU A 282 -3.50 -9.17 5.82
CA LEU A 282 -4.92 -9.52 5.65
C LEU A 282 -5.85 -8.33 5.96
N ARG A 283 -5.57 -7.59 7.03
CA ARG A 283 -6.32 -6.37 7.36
C ARG A 283 -6.15 -5.29 6.29
N ALA A 284 -4.96 -5.14 5.72
CA ALA A 284 -4.73 -4.23 4.60
C ALA A 284 -5.50 -4.64 3.34
N LYS A 285 -5.59 -5.95 3.03
CA LYS A 285 -6.43 -6.48 1.96
C LYS A 285 -7.91 -6.15 2.19
N ALA A 286 -8.40 -6.35 3.41
CA ALA A 286 -9.78 -6.02 3.76
C ALA A 286 -10.07 -4.51 3.67
N SER A 287 -9.12 -3.67 4.10
CA SER A 287 -9.20 -2.21 3.96
C SER A 287 -9.23 -1.78 2.49
N LEU A 288 -8.39 -2.39 1.63
CA LEU A 288 -8.41 -2.14 0.19
C LEU A 288 -9.74 -2.58 -0.44
N ALA A 289 -10.26 -3.75 -0.06
CA ALA A 289 -11.53 -4.26 -0.55
C ALA A 289 -12.69 -3.29 -0.24
N ARG A 290 -12.78 -2.80 1.00
CA ARG A 290 -13.79 -1.79 1.39
C ARG A 290 -13.68 -0.51 0.57
N LEU A 291 -12.46 -0.01 0.40
CA LEU A 291 -12.23 1.21 -0.36
C LEU A 291 -12.63 1.07 -1.83
N LEU A 292 -12.33 -0.08 -2.42
CA LEU A 292 -12.64 -0.39 -3.81
C LEU A 292 -14.11 -0.79 -4.03
N LYS A 293 -14.92 -0.89 -2.95
CA LYS A 293 -16.25 -1.50 -2.96
C LYS A 293 -16.21 -2.88 -3.64
N ALA A 294 -15.19 -3.66 -3.28
CA ALA A 294 -14.92 -4.97 -3.83
C ALA A 294 -15.84 -6.04 -3.26
N SER A 295 -16.06 -7.10 -4.04
CA SER A 295 -16.80 -8.29 -3.62
C SER A 295 -15.94 -9.54 -3.79
N ASP A 296 -16.31 -10.58 -3.04
CA ASP A 296 -15.70 -11.91 -3.14
C ASP A 296 -16.23 -12.62 -4.41
N PRO A 297 -15.38 -12.90 -5.41
CA PRO A 297 -15.83 -13.53 -6.64
C PRO A 297 -15.97 -15.05 -6.47
N LEU A 298 -16.84 -15.66 -7.28
CA LEU A 298 -16.82 -17.11 -7.49
C LEU A 298 -15.60 -17.45 -8.36
N VAL A 299 -14.69 -18.28 -7.86
CA VAL A 299 -13.49 -18.68 -8.61
C VAL A 299 -13.68 -20.05 -9.25
N ASN A 300 -13.28 -20.19 -10.52
CA ASN A 300 -13.44 -21.43 -11.30
C ASN A 300 -12.13 -21.84 -12.03
N ALA A 301 -12.07 -23.09 -12.49
CA ALA A 301 -10.93 -23.63 -13.26
C ALA A 301 -11.21 -23.70 -14.77
N GLU A 302 -12.41 -23.33 -15.23
CA GLU A 302 -12.85 -23.57 -16.60
C GLU A 302 -12.51 -22.43 -17.58
N GLY A 303 -11.93 -21.34 -17.08
CA GLY A 303 -11.59 -20.15 -17.87
C GLY A 303 -12.77 -19.17 -18.03
N ARG A 304 -13.86 -19.35 -17.28
CA ARG A 304 -15.02 -18.45 -17.33
C ARG A 304 -14.75 -17.13 -16.59
N ILE A 305 -15.04 -16.02 -17.26
CA ILE A 305 -15.03 -14.67 -16.70
C ILE A 305 -16.45 -14.10 -16.84
N ARG A 306 -17.09 -13.78 -15.72
CA ARG A 306 -18.38 -13.08 -15.70
C ARG A 306 -18.34 -12.02 -14.61
N LEU A 307 -17.87 -10.84 -14.96
CA LEU A 307 -17.75 -9.73 -14.03
C LEU A 307 -18.95 -8.80 -14.21
N LYS A 308 -19.67 -8.55 -13.12
CA LYS A 308 -20.77 -7.57 -13.10
C LYS A 308 -20.24 -6.27 -12.52
N GLN A 309 -20.58 -5.14 -13.12
CA GLN A 309 -20.25 -3.82 -12.60
C GLN A 309 -18.76 -3.65 -12.21
N ALA A 310 -17.86 -4.24 -12.99
CA ALA A 310 -16.42 -4.23 -12.77
C ALA A 310 -15.85 -2.82 -12.96
N ARG A 311 -14.97 -2.41 -12.05
CA ARG A 311 -14.29 -1.11 -12.10
C ARG A 311 -12.79 -1.32 -12.11
N HIS A 312 -12.07 -0.45 -12.79
CA HIS A 312 -10.61 -0.50 -12.78
C HIS A 312 -10.07 -0.06 -11.41
N PRO A 313 -9.34 -0.91 -10.66
CA PRO A 313 -8.96 -0.62 -9.27
C PRO A 313 -8.07 0.63 -9.17
N LEU A 314 -7.08 0.78 -10.06
CA LEU A 314 -6.19 1.95 -10.03
C LEU A 314 -6.90 3.26 -10.38
N LEU A 315 -7.91 3.24 -11.26
CA LEU A 315 -8.70 4.42 -11.57
C LEU A 315 -9.54 4.83 -10.35
N VAL A 316 -10.13 3.87 -9.64
CA VAL A 316 -10.85 4.11 -8.38
C VAL A 316 -9.90 4.75 -7.35
N LEU A 317 -8.70 4.17 -7.17
CA LEU A 317 -7.70 4.70 -6.24
C LEU A 317 -7.20 6.11 -6.61
N SER A 318 -6.99 6.39 -7.90
CA SER A 318 -6.51 7.71 -8.35
C SER A 318 -7.52 8.83 -8.06
N ARG A 319 -8.81 8.57 -8.26
CA ARG A 319 -9.88 9.55 -7.98
C ARG A 319 -10.00 9.85 -6.49
N LEU A 320 -9.78 8.84 -5.64
CA LEU A 320 -9.78 8.99 -4.19
C LEU A 320 -8.57 9.77 -3.65
N LYS A 321 -7.45 9.79 -4.39
CA LYS A 321 -6.23 10.55 -4.02
C LYS A 321 -6.30 12.03 -4.39
N THR A 322 -7.25 12.45 -5.23
CA THR A 322 -7.31 13.83 -5.75
C THR A 322 -8.20 14.69 -4.85
N PRO A 323 -7.69 15.74 -4.18
CA PRO A 323 -8.56 16.75 -3.58
C PRO A 323 -9.26 17.50 -4.72
N LEU A 324 -10.59 17.59 -4.68
CA LEU A 324 -11.42 18.34 -5.62
C LEU A 324 -10.96 19.80 -5.75
N THR A 325 -10.05 20.06 -6.67
CA THR A 325 -9.77 21.39 -7.22
C THR A 325 -9.15 21.20 -8.59
N GLN A 326 -10.00 21.10 -9.61
CA GLN A 326 -9.73 21.59 -10.96
C GLN A 326 -11.06 21.58 -11.72
N THR A 327 -11.83 22.65 -11.49
CA THR A 327 -12.88 23.06 -12.42
C THR A 327 -12.18 23.41 -13.73
N LEU A 328 -12.35 22.57 -14.75
CA LEU A 328 -12.05 22.94 -16.13
C LEU A 328 -12.88 24.19 -16.45
N SER A 329 -12.20 25.33 -16.60
CA SER A 329 -12.79 26.50 -17.24
C SER A 329 -12.50 26.41 -18.73
N PRO A 330 -13.49 26.61 -19.62
CA PRO A 330 -13.23 26.70 -21.04
C PRO A 330 -12.61 28.06 -21.37
N GLU A 331 -11.42 28.07 -21.95
CA GLU A 331 -10.85 29.26 -22.58
C GLU A 331 -11.58 29.55 -23.90
N ALA A 332 -12.19 30.73 -24.00
CA ALA A 332 -12.26 31.52 -25.24
C ALA A 332 -12.76 32.95 -24.94
N GLY A 333 -12.01 33.96 -25.38
CA GLY A 333 -12.56 35.30 -25.65
C GLY A 333 -11.73 36.48 -25.13
N ALA A 334 -10.78 36.93 -25.95
CA ALA A 334 -10.08 38.20 -25.78
C ALA A 334 -11.01 39.44 -25.88
N ARG A 335 -10.72 40.50 -25.12
CA ARG A 335 -10.79 41.92 -25.54
C ARG A 335 -10.22 42.90 -24.49
N ASP A 336 -9.19 43.62 -24.92
CA ASP A 336 -8.84 45.04 -24.68
C ASP A 336 -8.86 45.71 -23.29
N ASN A 337 -7.63 46.04 -22.84
CA ASN A 337 -7.07 47.37 -22.53
C ASN A 337 -7.51 48.23 -21.30
N LEU A 338 -6.47 48.85 -20.74
CA LEU A 338 -6.36 50.04 -19.84
C LEU A 338 -6.36 49.85 -18.31
N LEU A 339 -5.16 50.08 -17.73
CA LEU A 339 -4.91 50.67 -16.40
C LEU A 339 -4.70 52.22 -16.56
N PRO A 340 -4.62 53.09 -15.51
CA PRO A 340 -4.40 52.79 -14.08
C PRO A 340 -5.08 53.69 -12.98
N SER A 341 -4.96 53.23 -11.71
CA SER A 341 -4.80 53.99 -10.42
C SER A 341 -6.01 54.67 -9.72
N PRO A 342 -5.90 55.15 -8.44
CA PRO A 342 -5.77 54.38 -7.18
C PRO A 342 -6.71 54.90 -6.03
N GLY A 343 -6.93 54.13 -4.95
CA GLY A 343 -7.64 54.66 -3.76
C GLY A 343 -7.87 53.68 -2.59
N LEU A 344 -7.09 53.88 -1.51
CA LEU A 344 -7.24 53.37 -0.13
C LEU A 344 -8.56 53.87 0.56
N PRO A 345 -8.97 53.48 1.81
CA PRO A 345 -8.19 52.82 2.89
C PRO A 345 -8.86 51.70 3.74
N VAL A 346 -7.99 50.86 4.33
CA VAL A 346 -7.87 50.44 5.75
C VAL A 346 -9.11 50.41 6.66
N ALA A 347 -9.35 49.24 7.29
CA ALA A 347 -9.79 49.16 8.69
C ALA A 347 -9.10 48.00 9.42
N ARG A 348 -8.65 48.30 10.64
CA ARG A 348 -7.82 47.50 11.56
C ARG A 348 -8.68 46.76 12.61
N GLY A 349 -8.07 45.72 13.21
CA GLY A 349 -8.35 45.22 14.55
C GLY A 349 -9.20 43.94 14.54
N THR A 350 -8.92 42.88 15.30
CA THR A 350 -8.24 42.84 16.60
C THR A 350 -7.74 41.42 16.87
N SER A 351 -6.61 41.34 17.55
CA SER A 351 -6.04 40.16 18.19
C SER A 351 -6.99 39.49 19.20
N CYS A 352 -6.98 38.16 19.28
CA CYS A 352 -7.01 37.49 20.59
C CYS A 352 -6.39 36.08 20.50
N SER A 353 -5.29 35.90 21.21
CA SER A 353 -4.72 34.63 21.60
C SER A 353 -5.53 34.01 22.74
N SER A 354 -5.89 32.73 22.64
CA SER A 354 -5.99 31.86 23.83
C SER A 354 -6.04 30.38 23.44
N ILE A 355 -5.12 29.66 24.09
CA ILE A 355 -4.99 28.22 24.25
C ILE A 355 -6.33 27.58 24.64
N ALA A 356 -6.71 26.49 23.96
CA ALA A 356 -7.57 25.44 24.52
C ALA A 356 -7.36 24.12 23.77
N THR A 357 -6.71 23.19 24.44
CA THR A 357 -6.76 21.75 24.20
C THR A 357 -8.21 21.26 24.18
N GLY A 358 -8.61 20.57 23.12
CA GLY A 358 -9.92 19.96 23.02
C GLY A 358 -9.90 18.83 22.00
N HIS A 359 -9.98 17.59 22.51
CA HIS A 359 -10.43 16.43 21.75
C HIS A 359 -11.72 16.78 20.99
N GLN A 360 -11.71 16.65 19.67
CA GLN A 360 -12.94 16.59 18.88
C GLN A 360 -12.94 15.32 18.04
N GLN A 361 -13.69 14.33 18.55
CA GLN A 361 -14.41 13.36 17.74
C GLN A 361 -15.11 14.11 16.59
N ARG A 362 -14.70 13.85 15.36
CA ARG A 362 -15.47 14.25 14.18
C ARG A 362 -16.49 13.16 13.89
N ALA A 363 -17.73 13.44 14.27
CA ALA A 363 -18.91 12.76 13.79
C ALA A 363 -18.94 12.83 12.25
N MET A 364 -19.11 11.68 11.61
CA MET A 364 -19.38 11.58 10.18
C MET A 364 -20.77 12.16 9.91
N GLY A 365 -20.81 13.36 9.33
CA GLY A 365 -21.98 13.87 8.64
C GLY A 365 -21.87 13.48 7.17
N GLU A 366 -22.77 12.60 6.73
CA GLU A 366 -22.98 12.28 5.32
C GLU A 366 -23.44 13.55 4.59
N SER A 367 -22.60 14.08 3.70
CA SER A 367 -23.05 14.97 2.64
C SER A 367 -22.73 14.29 1.31
N GLN A 368 -23.76 13.70 0.70
CA GLN A 368 -23.76 13.20 -0.66
C GLN A 368 -23.53 14.37 -1.62
N GLY A 369 -22.29 14.53 -2.08
CA GLY A 369 -21.99 15.17 -3.36
C GLY A 369 -21.81 14.08 -4.40
N GLU A 370 -22.44 14.21 -5.56
CA GLU A 370 -22.31 13.27 -6.67
C GLU A 370 -20.84 13.17 -7.11
N GLU A 371 -20.13 12.18 -6.57
CA GLU A 371 -18.80 11.80 -7.01
C GLU A 371 -18.92 11.31 -8.46
N GLU A 372 -18.20 11.93 -9.40
CA GLU A 372 -17.99 11.35 -10.73
C GLU A 372 -17.32 9.98 -10.56
N SER A 373 -18.14 8.95 -10.47
CA SER A 373 -17.73 7.58 -10.15
C SER A 373 -17.07 6.91 -11.36
N VAL A 374 -16.11 6.01 -11.12
CA VAL A 374 -15.54 5.18 -12.20
C VAL A 374 -16.68 4.35 -12.81
N VAL A 375 -16.86 4.47 -14.12
CA VAL A 375 -17.93 3.80 -14.86
C VAL A 375 -17.78 2.28 -14.72
N PRO A 376 -18.75 1.57 -14.12
CA PRO A 376 -18.71 0.13 -13.99
C PRO A 376 -19.08 -0.55 -15.31
N ASN A 377 -18.40 -1.66 -15.61
CA ASN A 377 -18.61 -2.43 -16.84
C ASN A 377 -18.92 -3.89 -16.54
N ASP A 378 -19.85 -4.46 -17.29
CA ASP A 378 -20.05 -5.91 -17.31
C ASP A 378 -19.06 -6.51 -18.33
N LEU A 379 -18.41 -7.61 -17.97
CA LEU A 379 -17.49 -8.35 -18.84
C LEU A 379 -17.88 -9.82 -18.81
N GLU A 380 -18.13 -10.41 -19.97
CA GLU A 380 -18.50 -11.82 -20.08
C GLU A 380 -17.68 -12.53 -21.14
N LEU A 381 -17.01 -13.61 -20.71
CA LEU A 381 -16.30 -14.58 -21.52
C LEU A 381 -16.59 -15.95 -20.89
N CYS A 382 -17.61 -16.63 -21.40
CA CYS A 382 -18.07 -17.92 -20.89
C CYS A 382 -18.18 -18.92 -22.03
N ASP A 383 -18.15 -20.21 -21.71
CA ASP A 383 -18.25 -21.27 -22.72
C ASP A 383 -19.46 -21.09 -23.66
N PRO A 384 -19.28 -21.30 -24.98
CA PRO A 384 -18.07 -21.80 -25.65
C PRO A 384 -17.05 -20.71 -26.03
N VAL A 385 -17.25 -19.44 -25.64
CA VAL A 385 -16.39 -18.31 -26.02
C VAL A 385 -15.04 -18.41 -25.33
N ARG A 386 -13.97 -18.33 -26.12
CA ARG A 386 -12.56 -18.32 -25.68
C ARG A 386 -11.84 -17.04 -26.08
N VAL A 387 -12.30 -16.35 -27.13
CA VAL A 387 -11.71 -15.10 -27.60
C VAL A 387 -12.75 -13.99 -27.60
N LEU A 388 -12.49 -12.93 -26.84
CA LEU A 388 -13.27 -11.70 -26.86
C LEU A 388 -12.53 -10.61 -27.64
N ILE A 389 -13.16 -10.10 -28.69
CA ILE A 389 -12.61 -9.05 -29.55
C ILE A 389 -13.30 -7.73 -29.21
N ILE A 390 -12.55 -6.77 -28.69
CA ILE A 390 -13.02 -5.45 -28.27
C ILE A 390 -12.66 -4.43 -29.35
N SER A 391 -13.66 -3.72 -29.87
CA SER A 391 -13.48 -2.74 -30.94
C SER A 391 -14.10 -1.38 -30.59
N GLY A 392 -13.79 -0.35 -31.39
CA GLY A 392 -14.23 1.02 -31.18
C GLY A 392 -13.08 2.01 -31.04
N PRO A 393 -13.36 3.30 -30.77
CA PRO A 393 -12.36 4.35 -30.73
C PRO A 393 -11.33 4.15 -29.60
N ASN A 394 -10.07 4.56 -29.82
CA ASN A 394 -8.97 4.38 -28.86
C ASN A 394 -9.27 5.05 -27.51
N THR A 395 -9.93 6.20 -27.54
CA THR A 395 -10.35 6.96 -26.35
C THR A 395 -11.48 6.28 -25.57
N GLY A 396 -12.18 5.30 -26.14
CA GLY A 396 -13.37 4.65 -25.57
C GLY A 396 -13.12 3.72 -24.38
N GLY A 397 -11.86 3.42 -24.04
CA GLY A 397 -11.53 2.60 -22.86
C GLY A 397 -11.24 1.12 -23.14
N LYS A 398 -10.91 0.73 -24.39
CA LYS A 398 -10.58 -0.66 -24.76
C LYS A 398 -9.46 -1.22 -23.88
N THR A 399 -8.36 -0.49 -23.75
CA THR A 399 -7.20 -0.85 -22.91
C THR A 399 -7.57 -0.97 -21.43
N VAL A 400 -8.51 -0.16 -20.94
CA VAL A 400 -8.99 -0.24 -19.54
C VAL A 400 -9.69 -1.58 -19.31
N THR A 401 -10.49 -2.07 -20.25
CA THR A 401 -11.14 -3.39 -20.16
C THR A 401 -10.11 -4.53 -20.10
N LEU A 402 -9.04 -4.47 -20.91
CA LEU A 402 -7.95 -5.46 -20.84
C LEU A 402 -7.28 -5.44 -19.47
N LYS A 403 -6.95 -4.24 -18.98
CA LYS A 403 -6.33 -4.09 -17.66
C LYS A 403 -7.22 -4.59 -16.53
N ILE A 404 -8.55 -4.41 -16.61
CA ILE A 404 -9.50 -4.99 -15.64
C ILE A 404 -9.36 -6.52 -15.61
N ALA A 405 -9.44 -7.19 -16.77
CA ALA A 405 -9.34 -8.65 -16.84
C ALA A 405 -8.00 -9.16 -16.28
N GLY A 406 -6.89 -8.53 -16.68
CA GLY A 406 -5.55 -8.90 -16.22
C GLY A 406 -5.31 -8.64 -14.74
N LEU A 407 -5.68 -7.46 -14.24
CA LEU A 407 -5.56 -7.13 -12.83
C LEU A 407 -6.42 -8.05 -11.98
N PHE A 408 -7.65 -8.35 -12.39
CA PHE A 408 -8.52 -9.25 -11.62
C PHE A 408 -7.95 -10.67 -11.56
N ALA A 409 -7.31 -11.15 -12.64
CA ALA A 409 -6.63 -12.44 -12.63
C ALA A 409 -5.47 -12.46 -11.61
N LEU A 410 -4.65 -11.41 -11.57
CA LEU A 410 -3.58 -11.28 -10.57
C LEU A 410 -4.13 -11.11 -9.15
N MET A 411 -5.21 -10.35 -8.97
CA MET A 411 -5.88 -10.12 -7.70
C MET A 411 -6.42 -11.42 -7.12
N VAL A 412 -7.08 -12.28 -7.92
CA VAL A 412 -7.52 -13.62 -7.47
C VAL A 412 -6.34 -14.45 -6.98
N ARG A 413 -5.24 -14.51 -7.74
CA ARG A 413 -4.03 -15.24 -7.31
C ARG A 413 -3.39 -14.67 -6.04
N ALA A 414 -3.51 -13.37 -5.84
CA ALA A 414 -3.02 -12.68 -4.65
C ALA A 414 -3.97 -12.79 -3.45
N GLY A 415 -5.14 -13.41 -3.62
CA GLY A 415 -6.19 -13.48 -2.61
C GLY A 415 -6.80 -12.11 -2.30
N LEU A 416 -7.08 -11.30 -3.31
CA LEU A 416 -7.71 -9.98 -3.19
C LEU A 416 -9.13 -10.03 -3.76
N GLN A 417 -10.08 -9.46 -3.03
CA GLN A 417 -11.44 -9.25 -3.54
C GLN A 417 -11.46 -8.26 -4.71
N LEU A 418 -12.41 -8.41 -5.61
CA LEU A 418 -12.44 -7.71 -6.89
C LEU A 418 -13.42 -6.53 -6.86
N PRO A 419 -13.09 -5.34 -7.38
CA PRO A 419 -14.02 -4.21 -7.53
C PRO A 419 -15.11 -4.50 -8.58
N CYS A 420 -16.02 -5.40 -8.24
CA CYS A 420 -17.16 -5.80 -9.05
C CYS A 420 -18.38 -6.06 -8.15
N GLY A 421 -19.54 -6.18 -8.76
CA GLY A 421 -20.80 -6.50 -8.10
C GLY A 421 -20.89 -7.96 -7.64
N PRO A 422 -21.73 -8.26 -6.64
CA PRO A 422 -21.95 -9.61 -6.13
C PRO A 422 -22.37 -10.61 -7.22
N GLY A 423 -21.97 -11.87 -7.03
CA GLY A 423 -22.26 -12.95 -7.98
C GLY A 423 -21.46 -12.84 -9.29
N SER A 424 -20.35 -12.09 -9.27
CA SER A 424 -19.33 -12.14 -10.31
C SER A 424 -18.53 -13.43 -10.21
N GLU A 425 -18.05 -13.91 -11.35
CA GLU A 425 -17.23 -15.11 -11.48
C GLU A 425 -15.91 -14.74 -12.18
N MET A 426 -14.79 -15.26 -11.68
CA MET A 426 -13.47 -15.05 -12.26
C MET A 426 -12.68 -16.36 -12.28
N ALA A 427 -12.19 -16.75 -13.45
CA ALA A 427 -11.35 -17.92 -13.56
C ALA A 427 -9.98 -17.71 -12.89
N PHE A 428 -9.45 -18.81 -12.35
CA PHE A 428 -8.08 -18.88 -11.88
C PHE A 428 -7.14 -19.13 -13.06
N PHE A 429 -6.24 -18.19 -13.31
CA PHE A 429 -5.24 -18.28 -14.37
C PHE A 429 -3.84 -18.39 -13.76
N THR A 430 -3.21 -19.56 -13.81
CA THR A 430 -1.82 -19.73 -13.35
C THR A 430 -0.85 -18.85 -14.14
N GLU A 431 -1.15 -18.61 -15.42
CA GLU A 431 -0.34 -17.80 -16.32
C GLU A 431 -1.19 -16.67 -16.91
N VAL A 432 -0.67 -15.44 -16.82
CA VAL A 432 -1.27 -14.24 -17.38
C VAL A 432 -0.23 -13.57 -18.27
N TYR A 433 -0.58 -13.38 -19.53
CA TYR A 433 0.24 -12.74 -20.53
C TYR A 433 -0.43 -11.44 -20.96
N ALA A 434 0.35 -10.35 -21.01
CA ALA A 434 -0.15 -9.07 -21.47
C ALA A 434 0.86 -8.43 -22.43
N ASP A 435 0.37 -8.10 -23.62
CA ASP A 435 1.01 -7.22 -24.57
C ASP A 435 0.10 -6.02 -24.79
N ILE A 436 0.28 -4.99 -23.95
CA ILE A 436 -0.59 -3.80 -23.90
C ILE A 436 0.29 -2.54 -23.93
N GLY A 437 -0.10 -1.58 -24.75
CA GLY A 437 0.61 -0.31 -24.93
C GLY A 437 1.80 -0.39 -25.89
N ASP A 438 2.42 0.77 -26.14
CA ASP A 438 3.55 0.87 -27.05
C ASP A 438 4.81 0.27 -26.41
N ALA A 439 5.31 -0.81 -26.99
CA ALA A 439 6.64 -1.34 -26.69
C ALA A 439 7.71 -0.42 -27.28
N GLN A 440 7.92 0.75 -26.66
CA GLN A 440 9.10 1.59 -26.90
C GLN A 440 10.02 1.51 -25.69
N ASP A 441 10.93 0.54 -25.75
CA ASP A 441 12.12 0.56 -24.92
C ASP A 441 13.23 1.15 -25.79
N LEU A 442 13.56 2.43 -25.57
CA LEU A 442 14.66 3.14 -26.25
C LEU A 442 16.02 2.43 -26.08
N THR A 443 16.11 1.43 -25.19
CA THR A 443 17.31 0.63 -24.94
C THR A 443 17.45 -0.60 -25.83
N LYS A 444 16.40 -1.00 -26.55
CA LYS A 444 16.43 -2.11 -27.51
C LYS A 444 16.27 -1.51 -28.90
N ASP A 445 17.31 -1.59 -29.74
CA ASP A 445 17.33 -1.14 -31.15
C ASP A 445 16.35 -1.92 -32.09
N LEU A 446 15.21 -2.41 -31.57
CA LEU A 446 14.18 -3.14 -32.30
C LEU A 446 13.01 -2.22 -32.63
N SER A 447 12.42 -2.40 -33.81
CA SER A 447 11.13 -1.79 -34.14
C SER A 447 10.02 -2.30 -33.20
N SER A 448 9.01 -1.48 -32.92
CA SER A 448 7.84 -1.88 -32.12
C SER A 448 7.22 -3.17 -32.65
N PHE A 449 7.09 -3.30 -33.98
CA PHE A 449 6.63 -4.53 -34.63
C PHE A 449 7.46 -5.76 -34.24
N SER A 450 8.78 -5.69 -34.37
CA SER A 450 9.67 -6.83 -34.06
C SER A 450 9.64 -7.21 -32.59
N ALA A 451 9.45 -6.24 -31.68
CA ALA A 451 9.27 -6.50 -30.25
C ALA A 451 7.98 -7.27 -30.00
N HIS A 452 6.83 -6.79 -30.50
CA HIS A 452 5.53 -7.47 -30.37
C HIS A 452 5.57 -8.90 -30.93
N ILE A 453 6.15 -9.10 -32.12
CA ILE A 453 6.26 -10.43 -32.72
C ILE A 453 7.16 -11.35 -31.89
N THR A 454 8.26 -10.84 -31.35
CA THR A 454 9.16 -11.62 -30.48
C THR A 454 8.42 -12.10 -29.23
N ASP A 455 7.60 -11.23 -28.64
CA ASP A 455 6.81 -11.56 -27.45
C ASP A 455 5.70 -12.59 -27.77
N MET A 456 5.05 -12.48 -28.93
CA MET A 456 4.09 -13.48 -29.40
C MET A 456 4.75 -14.84 -29.65
N ILE A 457 5.94 -14.87 -30.25
CA ILE A 457 6.72 -16.11 -30.46
C ILE A 457 7.08 -16.74 -29.10
N ALA A 458 7.52 -15.94 -28.13
CA ALA A 458 7.83 -16.42 -26.79
C ALA A 458 6.59 -16.99 -26.10
N LEU A 459 5.45 -16.31 -26.19
CA LEU A 459 4.16 -16.78 -25.69
C LEU A 459 3.79 -18.14 -26.29
N LEU A 460 3.82 -18.27 -27.62
CA LEU A 460 3.44 -19.52 -28.30
C LEU A 460 4.37 -20.71 -28.01
N ARG A 461 5.60 -20.44 -27.58
CA ARG A 461 6.59 -21.47 -27.24
C ARG A 461 6.47 -21.93 -25.79
N GLU A 462 6.16 -21.03 -24.87
CA GLU A 462 6.30 -21.26 -23.43
C GLU A 462 4.96 -21.40 -22.70
N ALA A 463 3.89 -20.78 -23.22
CA ALA A 463 2.62 -20.70 -22.51
C ALA A 463 1.85 -22.01 -22.54
N SER A 464 1.26 -22.35 -21.40
CA SER A 464 0.42 -23.54 -21.25
C SER A 464 -1.03 -23.28 -21.64
N ALA A 465 -1.73 -24.33 -22.09
CA ALA A 465 -3.17 -24.27 -22.36
C ALA A 465 -3.93 -23.79 -21.11
N GLY A 466 -4.94 -22.95 -21.30
CA GLY A 466 -5.70 -22.34 -20.20
C GLY A 466 -5.15 -21.02 -19.66
N ALA A 467 -4.03 -20.49 -20.17
CA ALA A 467 -3.57 -19.17 -19.77
C ALA A 467 -4.48 -18.03 -20.27
N LEU A 468 -4.45 -16.89 -19.56
CA LEU A 468 -5.08 -15.65 -19.99
C LEU A 468 -4.10 -14.84 -20.85
N VAL A 469 -4.53 -14.43 -22.04
CA VAL A 469 -3.74 -13.64 -22.99
C VAL A 469 -4.47 -12.33 -23.29
N LEU A 470 -3.79 -11.21 -23.05
CA LEU A 470 -4.31 -9.86 -23.28
C LEU A 470 -3.49 -9.20 -24.40
N LEU A 471 -4.15 -8.85 -25.49
CA LEU A 471 -3.50 -8.28 -26.68
C LEU A 471 -4.12 -6.93 -27.02
N ASP A 472 -3.37 -5.85 -26.86
CA ASP A 472 -3.80 -4.53 -27.30
C ASP A 472 -3.34 -4.32 -28.75
N GLU A 473 -4.30 -4.29 -29.67
CA GLU A 473 -4.08 -3.99 -31.09
C GLU A 473 -2.96 -4.83 -31.72
N PRO A 474 -3.09 -6.18 -31.71
CA PRO A 474 -2.02 -7.07 -32.16
C PRO A 474 -1.70 -6.85 -33.65
N VAL A 475 -0.40 -6.78 -33.96
CA VAL A 475 0.15 -6.73 -35.33
C VAL A 475 -0.21 -5.44 -36.10
N THR A 476 -0.32 -4.29 -35.42
CA THR A 476 -0.80 -3.04 -36.04
C THR A 476 0.26 -2.14 -36.66
N SER A 477 1.54 -2.40 -36.40
CA SER A 477 2.67 -1.58 -36.87
C SER A 477 3.26 -2.01 -38.23
N THR A 478 2.46 -2.66 -39.08
CA THR A 478 2.86 -3.18 -40.41
C THR A 478 1.77 -2.89 -41.46
N ASP A 479 1.91 -3.42 -42.67
CA ASP A 479 0.86 -3.37 -43.70
C ASP A 479 -0.50 -3.82 -43.11
N PRO A 480 -1.58 -3.01 -43.22
CA PRO A 480 -2.84 -3.32 -42.58
C PRO A 480 -3.47 -4.65 -43.02
N ALA A 481 -3.30 -5.04 -44.29
CA ALA A 481 -3.87 -6.28 -44.80
C ALA A 481 -3.09 -7.50 -44.30
N GLU A 482 -1.76 -7.45 -44.35
CA GLU A 482 -0.89 -8.50 -43.79
C GLU A 482 -1.04 -8.60 -42.27
N GLY A 483 -1.09 -7.46 -41.57
CA GLY A 483 -1.27 -7.37 -40.13
C GLY A 483 -2.60 -7.98 -39.67
N ALA A 484 -3.70 -7.63 -40.35
CA ALA A 484 -5.01 -8.22 -40.08
C ALA A 484 -5.03 -9.74 -40.32
N ALA A 485 -4.41 -10.23 -41.40
CA ALA A 485 -4.33 -11.65 -41.71
C ALA A 485 -3.51 -12.43 -40.68
N LEU A 486 -2.38 -11.87 -40.24
CA LEU A 486 -1.52 -12.48 -39.23
C LEU A 486 -2.20 -12.48 -37.85
N ALA A 487 -2.81 -11.37 -37.43
CA ALA A 487 -3.57 -11.30 -36.19
C ALA A 487 -4.74 -12.29 -36.18
N HIS A 488 -5.43 -12.45 -37.31
CA HIS A 488 -6.51 -13.43 -37.48
C HIS A 488 -6.01 -14.85 -37.25
N ALA A 489 -4.94 -15.25 -37.95
CA ALA A 489 -4.34 -16.57 -37.80
C ALA A 489 -3.84 -16.83 -36.36
N LEU A 490 -3.24 -15.82 -35.74
CA LEU A 490 -2.77 -15.89 -34.35
C LEU A 490 -3.91 -16.16 -33.37
N LEU A 491 -5.01 -15.39 -33.45
CA LEU A 491 -6.13 -15.54 -32.52
C LEU A 491 -6.81 -16.90 -32.65
N VAL A 492 -6.99 -17.40 -33.88
CA VAL A 492 -7.52 -18.76 -34.13
C VAL A 492 -6.61 -19.80 -33.51
N HIS A 493 -5.30 -19.72 -33.74
CA HIS A 493 -4.33 -20.66 -33.20
C HIS A 493 -4.27 -20.65 -31.66
N LEU A 494 -4.43 -19.48 -31.03
CA LEU A 494 -4.55 -19.36 -29.57
C LEU A 494 -5.84 -20.02 -29.07
N ALA A 495 -6.97 -19.77 -29.72
CA ALA A 495 -8.25 -20.39 -29.35
C ALA A 495 -8.19 -21.93 -29.44
N GLU A 496 -7.63 -22.46 -30.53
CA GLU A 496 -7.47 -23.91 -30.75
C GLU A 496 -6.56 -24.59 -29.72
N ARG A 497 -5.58 -23.84 -29.19
CA ARG A 497 -4.71 -24.30 -28.10
C ARG A 497 -5.34 -24.16 -26.70
N GLY A 498 -6.57 -23.69 -26.61
CA GLY A 498 -7.31 -23.57 -25.34
C GLY A 498 -6.93 -22.35 -24.50
N PHE A 499 -6.37 -21.31 -25.09
CA PHE A 499 -6.13 -20.04 -24.40
C PHE A 499 -7.43 -19.26 -24.22
N THR A 500 -7.50 -18.49 -23.14
CA THR A 500 -8.53 -17.44 -22.97
C THR A 500 -7.92 -16.12 -23.42
N VAL A 501 -8.51 -15.47 -24.44
CA VAL A 501 -7.92 -14.29 -25.07
C VAL A 501 -8.89 -13.12 -25.00
N VAL A 502 -8.38 -11.95 -24.59
CA VAL A 502 -9.06 -10.67 -24.74
C VAL A 502 -8.18 -9.78 -25.60
N ALA A 503 -8.67 -9.43 -26.78
CA ALA A 503 -7.92 -8.65 -27.75
C ALA A 503 -8.66 -7.37 -28.13
N THR A 504 -7.96 -6.25 -28.22
CA THR A 504 -8.51 -5.03 -28.84
C THR A 504 -8.18 -5.01 -30.32
N THR A 505 -9.00 -4.36 -31.14
CA THR A 505 -8.69 -4.22 -32.56
C THR A 505 -9.38 -3.04 -33.22
N HIS A 506 -8.76 -2.53 -34.27
CA HIS A 506 -9.37 -1.69 -35.28
C HIS A 506 -9.62 -2.44 -36.62
N TYR A 507 -9.18 -3.70 -36.75
CA TYR A 507 -9.31 -4.48 -37.98
C TYR A 507 -10.73 -5.03 -38.17
N ASN A 508 -11.35 -4.67 -39.30
CA ASN A 508 -12.66 -5.20 -39.68
C ASN A 508 -12.64 -6.73 -39.89
N ALA A 509 -11.52 -7.29 -40.35
CA ALA A 509 -11.36 -8.74 -40.48
C ALA A 509 -11.51 -9.49 -39.15
N LEU A 510 -11.01 -8.90 -38.05
CA LEU A 510 -11.14 -9.50 -36.72
C LEU A 510 -12.56 -9.34 -36.15
N LYS A 511 -13.21 -8.20 -36.39
CA LYS A 511 -14.65 -8.02 -36.07
C LYS A 511 -15.51 -9.08 -36.78
N ALA A 512 -15.22 -9.34 -38.06
CA ALA A 512 -15.91 -10.36 -38.84
C ALA A 512 -15.64 -11.78 -38.33
N LEU A 513 -14.38 -12.11 -37.99
CA LEU A 513 -14.01 -13.38 -37.36
C LEU A 513 -14.85 -13.65 -36.12
N ALA A 514 -14.97 -12.67 -35.23
CA ALA A 514 -15.76 -12.82 -34.01
C ALA A 514 -17.26 -12.96 -34.22
N GLN A 515 -17.77 -12.63 -35.41
CA GLN A 515 -19.16 -12.84 -35.77
C GLN A 515 -19.41 -14.24 -36.34
N SER A 516 -18.44 -14.79 -37.08
CA SER A 516 -18.63 -16.02 -37.87
C SER A 516 -17.99 -17.27 -37.27
N HIS A 517 -16.98 -17.11 -36.41
CA HIS A 517 -16.20 -18.24 -35.91
C HIS A 517 -16.70 -18.71 -34.53
N PRO A 518 -17.01 -20.01 -34.36
CA PRO A 518 -17.35 -20.56 -33.05
C PRO A 518 -16.25 -20.30 -32.02
N GLY A 519 -16.64 -19.96 -30.80
CA GLY A 519 -15.69 -19.66 -29.71
C GLY A 519 -15.15 -18.23 -29.70
N PHE A 520 -15.62 -17.37 -30.61
CA PHE A 520 -15.30 -15.94 -30.61
C PHE A 520 -16.54 -15.11 -30.30
N ALA A 521 -16.34 -13.96 -29.66
CA ALA A 521 -17.39 -12.99 -29.42
C ALA A 521 -16.87 -11.57 -29.64
N ASN A 522 -17.76 -10.71 -30.13
CA ASN A 522 -17.49 -9.28 -30.25
C ASN A 522 -17.87 -8.55 -28.96
N ALA A 523 -17.15 -7.47 -28.68
CA ALA A 523 -17.57 -6.40 -27.80
C ALA A 523 -17.11 -5.06 -28.37
N SER A 524 -17.76 -3.99 -27.93
CA SER A 524 -17.40 -2.64 -28.35
C SER A 524 -17.43 -1.67 -27.20
N VAL A 525 -16.56 -0.67 -27.26
CA VAL A 525 -16.63 0.47 -26.35
C VAL A 525 -17.50 1.55 -26.94
N GLU A 526 -18.38 2.10 -26.12
CA GLU A 526 -19.26 3.19 -26.51
C GLU A 526 -18.51 4.54 -26.43
N PHE A 527 -18.70 5.36 -27.45
CA PHE A 527 -18.11 6.67 -27.56
C PHE A 527 -19.18 7.68 -27.96
N ASN A 528 -19.29 8.77 -27.19
CA ASN A 528 -20.23 9.81 -27.53
C ASN A 528 -19.60 10.76 -28.54
N ILE A 529 -19.89 10.52 -29.81
CA ILE A 529 -19.47 11.38 -30.91
C ILE A 529 -19.97 12.83 -30.66
N ALA A 530 -21.19 13.02 -30.12
CA ALA A 530 -21.79 14.33 -29.80
C ALA A 530 -20.93 15.22 -28.90
N THR A 531 -20.31 14.63 -27.89
CA THR A 531 -19.53 15.36 -26.88
C THR A 531 -18.02 15.13 -27.01
N LEU A 532 -17.59 14.29 -27.97
CA LEU A 532 -16.23 13.76 -28.09
C LEU A 532 -15.71 13.11 -26.81
N ALA A 533 -16.62 12.64 -25.95
CA ALA A 533 -16.28 12.05 -24.67
C ALA A 533 -16.48 10.53 -24.71
N PRO A 534 -15.53 9.75 -24.17
CA PRO A 534 -15.76 8.33 -23.94
C PRO A 534 -16.82 8.13 -22.86
N THR A 535 -17.76 7.19 -23.09
CA THR A 535 -18.70 6.78 -22.04
C THR A 535 -18.12 5.69 -21.16
N TYR A 536 -16.97 5.12 -21.56
CA TYR A 536 -16.28 4.00 -20.93
C TYR A 536 -17.15 2.75 -20.76
N ARG A 537 -18.28 2.67 -21.49
CA ARG A 537 -19.22 1.55 -21.40
C ARG A 537 -18.86 0.48 -22.43
N LEU A 538 -18.77 -0.76 -21.98
CA LEU A 538 -18.61 -1.95 -22.81
C LEU A 538 -19.98 -2.49 -23.23
N ILE A 539 -20.14 -2.76 -24.53
CA ILE A 539 -21.31 -3.38 -25.12
C ILE A 539 -20.91 -4.76 -25.62
N LEU A 540 -21.45 -5.81 -25.01
CA LEU A 540 -21.16 -7.20 -25.34
C LEU A 540 -21.96 -7.67 -26.56
N GLY A 541 -21.37 -8.58 -27.33
CA GLY A 541 -21.98 -9.23 -28.48
C GLY A 541 -21.96 -8.42 -29.79
N MET A 542 -21.40 -7.21 -29.80
CA MET A 542 -21.43 -6.34 -30.98
C MET A 542 -20.08 -5.69 -31.29
N PRO A 543 -19.67 -5.67 -32.58
CA PRO A 543 -18.49 -4.94 -33.02
C PRO A 543 -18.76 -3.42 -33.04
N GLY A 544 -17.69 -2.65 -32.87
CA GLY A 544 -17.70 -1.19 -32.88
C GLY A 544 -17.31 -0.61 -34.24
N GLY A 545 -17.96 0.49 -34.61
CA GLY A 545 -17.61 1.30 -35.78
C GLY A 545 -16.27 2.03 -35.62
N SER A 546 -15.75 2.54 -36.74
CA SER A 546 -14.55 3.37 -36.80
C SER A 546 -14.96 4.82 -37.02
N SER A 547 -14.95 5.64 -35.95
CA SER A 547 -15.46 7.03 -36.02
C SER A 547 -14.37 8.07 -36.33
N ALA A 548 -13.26 7.69 -36.98
CA ALA A 548 -12.10 8.58 -37.14
C ALA A 548 -12.42 9.85 -37.94
N ILE A 549 -13.18 9.71 -39.04
CA ILE A 549 -13.59 10.83 -39.90
C ILE A 549 -14.58 11.74 -39.16
N ASP A 550 -15.56 11.16 -38.44
CA ASP A 550 -16.53 11.95 -37.67
C ASP A 550 -15.89 12.72 -36.52
N ILE A 551 -14.92 12.10 -35.84
CA ILE A 551 -14.12 12.75 -34.81
C ILE A 551 -13.31 13.90 -35.41
N ALA A 552 -12.64 13.67 -36.55
CA ALA A 552 -11.86 14.72 -37.23
C ALA A 552 -12.74 15.91 -37.65
N GLY A 553 -13.94 15.65 -38.16
CA GLY A 553 -14.89 16.72 -38.51
C GLY A 553 -15.33 17.54 -37.31
N ARG A 554 -15.59 16.90 -36.16
CA ARG A 554 -15.93 17.61 -34.93
C ARG A 554 -14.78 18.39 -34.31
N LEU A 555 -13.55 17.96 -34.55
CA LEU A 555 -12.35 18.71 -34.18
C LEU A 555 -12.07 19.89 -35.12
N GLY A 556 -12.91 20.11 -36.14
CA GLY A 556 -12.83 21.25 -37.05
C GLY A 556 -12.00 21.01 -38.30
N MET A 557 -11.83 19.75 -38.73
CA MET A 557 -11.21 19.45 -40.03
C MET A 557 -12.07 20.01 -41.18
N ASP A 558 -11.41 20.50 -42.22
CA ASP A 558 -12.05 21.09 -43.41
C ASP A 558 -13.01 20.10 -44.09
N GLU A 559 -14.25 20.56 -44.37
CA GLU A 559 -15.30 19.74 -44.97
C GLU A 559 -14.89 19.14 -46.32
N ALA A 560 -14.10 19.84 -47.13
CA ALA A 560 -13.66 19.32 -48.41
C ALA A 560 -12.69 18.13 -48.24
N ILE A 561 -11.87 18.15 -47.18
CA ILE A 561 -10.97 17.03 -46.83
C ILE A 561 -11.79 15.85 -46.31
N LEU A 562 -12.80 16.10 -45.48
CA LEU A 562 -13.69 15.04 -44.96
C LEU A 562 -14.47 14.38 -46.10
N ASP A 563 -15.09 15.17 -46.98
CA ASP A 563 -15.84 14.68 -48.13
C ASP A 563 -14.98 13.82 -49.04
N GLU A 564 -13.74 14.24 -49.31
CA GLU A 564 -12.80 13.46 -50.09
C GLU A 564 -12.36 12.19 -49.36
N SER A 565 -12.09 12.27 -48.06
CA SER A 565 -11.73 11.12 -47.23
C SER A 565 -12.85 10.08 -47.26
N VAL A 566 -14.11 10.49 -47.09
CA VAL A 566 -15.27 9.61 -47.18
C VAL A 566 -15.36 8.97 -48.56
N ARG A 567 -15.05 9.70 -49.65
CA ARG A 567 -15.05 9.13 -51.00
C ARG A 567 -13.99 8.06 -51.21
N LEU A 568 -12.83 8.18 -50.56
CA LEU A 568 -11.69 7.28 -50.71
C LEU A 568 -11.80 5.96 -49.93
N VAL A 569 -12.55 5.92 -48.81
CA VAL A 569 -12.80 4.66 -48.09
C VAL A 569 -13.53 3.67 -48.99
N ASP A 570 -13.17 2.40 -49.00
CA ASP A 570 -13.82 1.42 -49.88
C ASP A 570 -15.35 1.39 -49.65
N SER A 571 -16.11 1.30 -50.74
CA SER A 571 -17.58 1.31 -50.70
C SER A 571 -18.15 0.14 -49.88
N ARG A 572 -17.45 -1.01 -49.86
CA ARG A 572 -17.83 -2.20 -49.10
C ARG A 572 -17.53 -2.05 -47.60
N GLU A 573 -16.39 -1.46 -47.26
CA GLU A 573 -16.04 -1.12 -45.87
C GLU A 573 -17.03 -0.11 -45.29
N ARG A 574 -17.37 0.94 -46.05
CA ARG A 574 -18.40 1.92 -45.65
C ARG A 574 -19.77 1.27 -45.41
N ALA A 575 -20.17 0.33 -46.25
CA ALA A 575 -21.45 -0.36 -46.08
C ALA A 575 -21.47 -1.24 -44.81
N LEU A 576 -20.35 -1.89 -44.49
CA LEU A 576 -20.19 -2.68 -43.27
C LEU A 576 -20.23 -1.82 -42.01
N GLU A 577 -19.51 -0.69 -42.02
CA GLU A 577 -19.46 0.25 -40.89
C GLU A 577 -20.84 0.84 -40.57
N ARG A 578 -21.58 1.31 -41.57
CA ARG A 578 -22.95 1.83 -41.38
C ARG A 578 -23.89 0.77 -40.78
N LEU A 579 -23.79 -0.47 -41.25
CA LEU A 579 -24.63 -1.56 -40.74
C LEU A 579 -24.28 -1.90 -39.29
N MET A 580 -23.00 -1.84 -38.91
CA MET A 580 -22.57 -1.99 -37.52
C MET A 580 -23.10 -0.86 -36.63
N GLU A 581 -23.04 0.40 -37.09
CA GLU A 581 -23.57 1.56 -36.37
C GLU A 581 -25.09 1.48 -36.17
N GLU A 582 -25.85 1.12 -37.21
CA GLU A 582 -27.31 0.94 -37.12
C GLU A 582 -27.69 -0.17 -36.12
N LEU A 583 -26.94 -1.27 -36.10
CA LEU A 583 -27.13 -2.35 -35.12
C LEU A 583 -26.85 -1.88 -33.69
N GLN A 584 -25.76 -1.12 -33.49
CA GLN A 584 -25.41 -0.56 -32.18
C GLN A 584 -26.50 0.38 -31.66
N GLU A 585 -26.99 1.30 -32.50
CA GLU A 585 -28.03 2.26 -32.10
C GLU A 585 -29.37 1.57 -31.81
N THR A 586 -29.74 0.57 -32.60
CA THR A 586 -30.95 -0.23 -32.36
C THR A 586 -30.88 -0.95 -31.02
N ARG A 587 -29.73 -1.58 -30.72
CA ARG A 587 -29.55 -2.28 -29.45
C ARG A 587 -29.53 -1.33 -28.26
N ARG A 588 -28.89 -0.16 -28.39
CA ARG A 588 -28.91 0.87 -27.34
C ARG A 588 -30.34 1.24 -26.95
N LYS A 589 -31.21 1.46 -27.94
CA LYS A 589 -32.64 1.75 -27.69
C LYS A 589 -33.32 0.59 -26.95
N LEU A 590 -33.07 -0.66 -27.38
CA LEU A 590 -33.63 -1.84 -26.72
C LEU A 590 -33.15 -1.99 -25.26
N ASP A 591 -31.87 -1.77 -24.98
CA ASP A 591 -31.32 -1.88 -23.63
C ASP A 591 -31.81 -0.72 -22.74
N GLU A 592 -31.98 0.50 -23.28
CA GLU A 592 -32.63 1.62 -22.59
C GLU A 592 -34.09 1.32 -22.25
N ASP A 593 -34.85 0.80 -23.22
CA ASP A 593 -36.25 0.45 -23.02
C ASP A 593 -36.41 -0.71 -22.03
N ALA A 594 -35.52 -1.71 -22.08
CA ALA A 594 -35.48 -2.79 -21.09
C ALA A 594 -35.17 -2.30 -19.68
N ARG A 595 -34.24 -1.34 -19.53
CA ARG A 595 -33.95 -0.69 -18.24
C ARG A 595 -35.15 0.10 -17.73
N ARG A 596 -35.76 0.95 -18.57
CA ARG A 596 -36.97 1.70 -18.21
C ARG A 596 -38.11 0.76 -17.80
N ALA A 597 -38.29 -0.36 -18.49
CA ALA A 597 -39.29 -1.36 -18.14
C ALA A 597 -38.99 -2.04 -16.79
N ALA A 598 -37.71 -2.36 -16.51
CA ALA A 598 -37.30 -2.90 -15.22
C ALA A 598 -37.50 -1.91 -14.08
N ASP A 599 -37.18 -0.63 -14.30
CA ASP A 599 -37.37 0.46 -13.31
C ASP A 599 -38.85 0.75 -13.04
N LEU A 600 -39.74 0.52 -14.02
CA LEU A 600 -41.19 0.62 -13.84
C LEU A 600 -41.80 -0.59 -13.11
N LEU A 601 -41.08 -1.71 -13.04
CA LEU A 601 -41.50 -2.96 -12.39
C LEU A 601 -40.91 -3.16 -11.00
N ALA A 602 -39.87 -2.39 -10.64
CA ALA A 602 -39.26 -2.33 -9.31
C ALA A 602 -39.96 -1.30 -8.42
#